data_AF-X0Y050-F1
#
_entry.id   AF-X0Y050-F1
#
_cell.length_a   1.000
_cell.length_b   1.000
_cell.length_c   1.000
_cell.angle_alpha   90.00
_cell.angle_beta   90.00
_cell.angle_gamma   90.00
#
_symmetry.space_group_name_H-M   'P 1'
#
loop_
_entity.id
_entity.type
_entity.pdbx_description
1 polymer ?
#
loop_
_entity_poly.entity_id
_entity_poly.type
_entity_poly.pdbx_seq_one_letter_code
_entity_poly.pdbx_strand_id
1 'polypeptide(L)'
;SKSLLNGMCGGQRDGKCEVESDRDCGWYLIYRRLEELGKLDNLKRLGQIRDFRKLDVPDYQRNTTRWALEKAETYEPPGLTSVG
;
A
#
# COMPACT_ATOMS: atom_id res chain seq x y z
N SER A 1 11.85 9.36 -21.42
CA SER A 1 11.03 9.92 -20.33
C SER A 1 10.04 8.86 -19.89
N LYS A 2 10.04 8.44 -18.62
CA LYS A 2 8.94 7.61 -18.09
C LYS A 2 7.79 8.57 -17.76
N SER A 3 7.00 9.00 -18.74
CA SER A 3 5.69 9.57 -18.43
C SER A 3 4.82 8.41 -18.00
N LEU A 4 4.21 8.49 -16.82
CA LEU A 4 3.15 7.56 -16.46
C LEU A 4 2.04 7.77 -17.50
N LEU A 5 1.81 6.76 -18.35
CA LEU A 5 0.76 6.79 -19.38
C LEU A 5 -0.61 7.17 -18.77
N ASN A 6 -0.80 6.83 -17.49
CA ASN A 6 -1.93 7.19 -16.65
C ASN A 6 -1.43 7.87 -15.36
N GLY A 7 -0.84 9.06 -15.47
CA GLY A 7 -0.58 9.88 -14.29
C GLY A 7 -1.86 10.15 -13.51
N MET A 8 -1.76 10.42 -12.19
CA MET A 8 -2.93 10.89 -11.44
C MET A 8 -3.51 12.13 -12.10
N CYS A 9 -4.84 12.21 -12.22
CA CYS A 9 -5.50 13.46 -12.63
C CYS A 9 -5.21 14.56 -11.60
N GLY A 10 -5.13 15.82 -12.04
CA GLY A 10 -4.79 16.96 -11.19
C GLY A 10 -5.87 17.29 -10.16
N GLY A 11 -7.12 16.87 -10.39
CA GLY A 11 -8.17 16.96 -9.39
C GLY A 11 -9.58 16.86 -9.96
N GLN A 12 -10.43 17.77 -9.49
CA GLN A 12 -11.86 17.78 -9.79
C GLN A 12 -12.34 19.15 -10.25
N ARG A 13 -13.35 19.15 -11.11
CA ARG A 13 -14.16 20.32 -11.45
C ARG A 13 -15.61 20.01 -11.13
N ASP A 14 -16.20 20.75 -10.20
CA ASP A 14 -17.63 20.67 -9.84
C ASP A 14 -18.16 19.23 -9.59
N GLY A 15 -17.37 18.40 -8.90
CA GLY A 15 -17.69 17.00 -8.56
C GLY A 15 -17.21 15.98 -9.58
N LYS A 16 -16.79 16.40 -10.77
CA LYS A 16 -16.35 15.55 -11.88
C LYS A 16 -14.83 15.54 -12.06
N CYS A 17 -14.32 14.52 -12.72
CA CYS A 17 -12.89 14.39 -13.02
C CYS A 17 -12.43 15.54 -13.93
N GLU A 18 -11.23 16.08 -13.69
CA GLU A 18 -10.65 17.15 -14.50
C GLU A 18 -10.45 16.75 -15.97
N VAL A 19 -10.10 15.49 -16.22
CA VAL A 19 -9.77 14.96 -17.56
C VAL A 19 -11.02 14.47 -18.30
N GLU A 20 -12.00 13.92 -17.57
CA GLU A 20 -13.18 13.26 -18.13
C GLU A 20 -14.43 13.75 -17.38
N SER A 21 -15.20 14.65 -18.00
CA SER A 21 -16.33 15.33 -17.35
C SER A 21 -17.52 14.44 -17.02
N ASP A 22 -17.66 13.29 -17.70
CA ASP A 22 -18.72 12.33 -17.41
C ASP A 22 -18.45 11.59 -16.09
N ARG A 23 -17.18 11.38 -15.78
CA ARG A 23 -16.73 10.58 -14.65
C ARG A 23 -16.74 11.36 -13.34
N ASP A 24 -17.34 10.79 -12.29
CA ASP A 24 -17.25 11.37 -10.95
C ASP A 24 -15.81 11.33 -10.43
N CYS A 25 -15.39 12.40 -9.75
CA CYS A 25 -14.04 12.45 -9.19
C CYS A 25 -13.96 11.63 -7.90
N GLY A 26 -13.06 10.64 -7.89
CA GLY A 26 -12.82 9.80 -6.70
C GLY A 26 -12.44 10.61 -5.45
N TRP A 27 -11.61 11.65 -5.60
CA TRP A 27 -11.22 12.51 -4.48
C TRP A 27 -12.40 13.29 -3.89
N TYR A 28 -13.29 13.79 -4.76
CA TYR A 28 -14.49 14.50 -4.32
C TYR A 28 -15.44 13.56 -3.56
N LEU A 29 -15.66 12.35 -4.06
CA LEU A 29 -16.50 11.35 -3.39
C LEU A 29 -15.94 10.95 -2.02
N ILE A 30 -14.62 10.77 -1.90
CA ILE A 30 -13.96 10.48 -0.62
C ILE A 30 -14.15 11.64 0.36
N TYR A 31 -13.96 12.90 -0.09
CA TYR A 31 -14.18 14.08 0.74
C TYR A 31 -15.62 14.14 1.25
N ARG A 32 -16.61 14.02 0.36
CA ARG A 32 -18.04 14.02 0.71
C ARG A 32 -18.36 12.93 1.74
N ARG A 33 -17.82 11.73 1.54
CA ARG A 33 -18.02 10.63 2.47
C ARG A 33 -17.38 10.90 3.84
N LEU A 34 -16.21 11.52 3.89
CA LEU A 34 -15.55 11.89 5.14
C LEU A 34 -16.30 13.02 5.86
N GLU A 35 -16.87 13.96 5.12
CA GLU A 35 -17.73 15.02 5.65
C GLU A 35 -19.00 14.44 6.30
N GLU A 36 -19.70 13.54 5.62
CA GLU A 36 -20.86 12.83 6.16
C GLU A 36 -20.55 12.04 7.44
N LEU A 37 -19.35 11.48 7.53
CA LEU A 37 -18.90 10.71 8.69
C LEU A 37 -18.33 11.61 9.81
N GLY A 38 -18.23 12.93 9.62
CA GLY A 38 -17.59 13.84 10.56
C GLY A 38 -16.08 13.58 10.74
N LYS A 39 -15.44 12.98 9.74
CA LYS A 39 -14.05 12.49 9.78
C LYS A 39 -13.07 13.31 8.94
N LEU A 40 -13.42 14.55 8.60
CA LEU A 40 -12.56 15.45 7.82
C LEU A 40 -11.20 15.72 8.47
N ASP A 41 -11.11 15.62 9.79
CA ASP A 41 -9.84 15.80 10.51
C ASP A 41 -8.76 14.78 10.10
N ASN A 42 -9.16 13.60 9.60
CA ASN A 42 -8.22 12.61 9.07
C ASN A 42 -7.37 13.15 7.90
N LEU A 43 -7.88 14.12 7.14
CA LEU A 43 -7.13 14.72 6.03
C LEU A 43 -6.01 15.64 6.51
N LYS A 44 -6.11 16.16 7.74
CA LYS A 44 -5.10 17.06 8.35
C LYS A 44 -4.04 16.29 9.12
N ARG A 45 -4.35 15.07 9.54
CA ARG A 45 -3.45 14.24 10.35
C ARG A 45 -2.43 13.54 9.47
N LEU A 46 -1.16 13.89 9.65
CA LEU A 46 -0.06 13.09 9.10
C LEU A 46 0.00 11.74 9.83
N GLY A 47 -0.02 10.65 9.07
CA GLY A 47 0.18 9.31 9.62
C GLY A 47 1.59 9.18 10.21
N GLN A 48 1.75 8.35 11.24
CA GLN A 48 3.08 8.01 11.72
C GLN A 48 3.85 7.33 10.58
N ILE A 49 5.09 7.77 10.35
CA ILE A 49 5.98 7.11 9.41
C ILE A 49 6.24 5.71 9.95
N ARG A 50 5.79 4.70 9.21
CA ARG A 50 6.04 3.31 9.55
C ARG A 50 7.52 3.02 9.37
N ASP A 51 8.16 2.47 10.39
CA ASP A 51 9.53 1.98 10.27
C ASP A 51 9.54 0.66 9.46
N PHE A 52 9.78 0.78 8.16
CA PHE A 52 9.80 -0.36 7.24
C PHE A 52 10.99 -1.30 7.46
N ARG A 53 12.04 -0.87 8.15
CA ARG A 53 13.21 -1.73 8.45
C ARG A 53 12.83 -2.95 9.28
N LYS A 54 11.77 -2.83 10.10
CA LYS A 54 11.23 -3.93 10.92
C LYS A 54 10.54 -5.03 10.10
N LEU A 55 10.22 -4.75 8.83
CA LEU A 55 9.64 -5.72 7.91
C LEU A 55 10.70 -6.36 7.02
N ASP A 56 11.93 -5.88 7.08
CA ASP A 56 13.00 -6.44 6.29
C ASP A 56 13.40 -7.80 6.85
N VAL A 57 13.71 -8.72 5.94
CA VAL A 57 14.13 -10.07 6.29
C VAL A 57 15.56 -9.96 6.82
N PRO A 58 15.87 -10.45 8.03
CA PRO A 58 17.24 -10.47 8.52
C PRO A 58 18.15 -11.20 7.53
N ASP A 59 19.38 -10.70 7.34
CA ASP A 59 20.27 -11.22 6.28
C ASP A 59 20.50 -12.73 6.34
N TYR A 60 20.55 -13.30 7.55
CA TYR A 60 20.70 -14.74 7.77
C TYR A 60 19.46 -15.57 7.39
N GLN A 61 18.29 -14.95 7.15
CA GLN A 61 17.10 -15.67 6.71
C GLN A 61 16.85 -15.53 5.20
N ARG A 62 17.50 -14.57 4.53
CA ARG A 62 17.28 -14.29 3.09
C ARG A 62 17.74 -15.43 2.18
N ASN A 63 18.67 -16.25 2.67
CA ASN A 63 19.19 -17.42 1.98
C ASN A 63 18.41 -18.71 2.29
N THR A 64 17.30 -18.62 3.03
CA THR A 64 16.48 -19.79 3.36
C THR A 64 15.30 -19.97 2.40
N THR A 65 14.80 -21.22 2.28
CA THR A 65 13.63 -21.54 1.46
C THR A 65 12.35 -20.83 1.89
N ARG A 66 12.29 -20.24 3.09
CA ARG A 66 11.16 -19.41 3.55
C ARG A 66 10.96 -18.16 2.71
N TRP A 67 12.06 -17.58 2.21
CA TRP A 67 12.06 -16.30 1.53
C TRP A 67 12.52 -16.39 0.07
N ALA A 68 13.12 -17.52 -0.32
CA ALA A 68 13.57 -17.80 -1.68
C ALA A 68 13.60 -19.31 -1.93
N LEU A 69 12.62 -19.84 -2.67
CA LEU A 69 12.42 -21.30 -2.89
C LEU A 69 13.61 -21.97 -3.57
N GLU A 70 14.41 -21.22 -4.32
CA GLU A 70 15.57 -21.69 -5.05
C GLU A 70 16.84 -21.86 -4.20
N LYS A 71 16.81 -21.46 -2.93
CA LYS A 71 17.99 -21.50 -2.06
C LYS A 71 18.18 -22.87 -1.40
N ALA A 72 19.44 -23.20 -1.14
CA ALA A 72 19.84 -24.50 -0.61
C ALA A 72 19.53 -24.69 0.89
N GLU A 73 19.38 -23.61 1.67
CA GLU A 73 19.13 -23.70 3.11
C GLU A 73 17.63 -23.86 3.38
N THR A 74 17.21 -25.04 3.83
CA THR A 74 15.80 -25.31 4.15
C THR A 74 15.39 -24.62 5.44
N TYR A 75 14.36 -23.79 5.39
CA TYR A 75 13.75 -23.21 6.58
C TYR A 75 12.93 -24.26 7.34
N GLU A 76 13.28 -24.48 8.61
CA GLU A 76 12.48 -25.28 9.54
C GLU A 76 11.62 -24.36 10.43
N PRO A 77 10.28 -24.44 10.34
CA PRO A 77 9.41 -23.63 11.20
C PRO A 77 9.53 -24.08 12.66
N PRO A 78 9.73 -23.14 13.62
CA PRO A 78 9.78 -23.49 15.03
C PRO A 78 8.43 -24.08 15.47
N GLY A 79 8.47 -25.29 16.01
CA GLY A 79 7.29 -26.05 16.43
C GLY A 79 6.89 -27.20 15.51
N LEU A 80 7.56 -27.39 14.37
CA LEU A 80 7.42 -28.59 13.54
C LEU A 80 8.61 -29.53 13.83
N THR A 81 8.61 -30.16 15.00
CA THR A 81 9.46 -31.34 15.20
C THR A 81 9.11 -32.36 14.13
N SER A 82 10.09 -32.77 13.33
CA SER A 82 9.97 -33.83 12.34
C SER A 82 9.37 -35.07 13.01
N VAL A 83 8.14 -35.42 12.62
CA VAL A 83 7.61 -36.76 12.86
C VAL A 83 8.12 -37.62 11.72
N GLY A 84 9.12 -38.46 12.03
CA GLY A 84 9.45 -39.71 11.33
C GLY A 84 9.95 -39.58 9.90
#